data_AF-A0A2S2QZ10-F1
#
_entry.id   AF-A0A2S2QZ10-F1
#
_cell.length_a   1.000
_cell.length_b   1.000
_cell.length_c   1.000
_cell.angle_alpha   90.00
_cell.angle_beta   90.00
_cell.angle_gamma   90.00
#
_symmetry.space_group_name_H-M   'P 1'
#
loop_
_entity.id
_entity.type
_entity.pdbx_description
1 polymer ?
#
loop_
_entity_poly.entity_id
_entity_poly.type
_entity_poly.pdbx_seq_one_letter_code
_entity_poly.pdbx_strand_id
1 'polypeptide(L)'
;ILKRIMIMLWLTVLCLVCAPFFGFGIYWNNSKMCSRVGDAKESLDVIYAYVYFSVGLLFCIVITYSNVDVIIKLSTRERISHSRFNEVRTDAERLFCWLMLFLCASFVVCWLPQLLSILLAQFCQNASLLKWYNKIADLLLVLHFSLDPYLYVLQRWKLVRSTLIWSKYTRDNMAGVMQLCPNAQSSV
;
A
#
# COMPACT_ATOMS: atom_id res chain seq x y z
N ILE A 1 -13.16 19.98 8.07
CA ILE A 1 -13.39 18.51 8.20
C ILE A 1 -12.06 17.74 8.20
N LEU A 2 -11.23 17.80 7.14
CA LEU A 2 -9.93 17.13 7.08
C LEU A 2 -9.02 17.36 8.30
N LYS A 3 -8.86 18.62 8.75
CA LYS A 3 -8.06 18.93 9.95
C LYS A 3 -8.55 18.21 11.21
N ARG A 4 -9.87 18.07 11.38
CA ARG A 4 -10.46 17.36 12.52
C ARG A 4 -10.20 15.86 12.44
N ILE A 5 -10.36 15.27 11.26
CA ILE A 5 -10.06 13.85 11.02
C ILE A 5 -8.58 13.55 11.30
N MET A 6 -7.69 14.42 10.81
CA MET A 6 -6.26 14.32 11.07
C MET A 6 -5.98 14.32 12.58
N ILE A 7 -6.48 15.30 13.32
CA ILE A 7 -6.30 15.36 14.78
C ILE A 7 -6.81 14.08 15.47
N MET A 8 -7.99 13.60 15.10
CA MET A 8 -8.55 12.36 15.67
C MET A 8 -7.64 11.15 15.39
N LEU A 9 -7.13 11.03 14.16
CA LEU A 9 -6.25 9.92 13.78
C LEU A 9 -4.92 9.98 14.55
N TRP A 10 -4.33 11.16 14.69
CA TRP A 10 -3.13 11.36 15.51
C TRP A 10 -3.37 10.99 16.98
N LEU A 11 -4.49 11.42 17.56
CA LEU A 11 -4.84 11.08 18.94
C LEU A 11 -5.05 9.57 19.11
N THR A 12 -5.76 8.91 18.19
CA THR A 12 -5.95 7.45 18.22
C THR A 12 -4.62 6.71 18.17
N VAL A 13 -3.73 7.09 17.24
CA VAL A 13 -2.40 6.47 17.13
C VAL A 13 -1.57 6.75 18.38
N LEU A 14 -1.60 7.96 18.91
CA LEU A 14 -0.90 8.33 20.14
C LEU A 14 -1.38 7.47 21.32
N CYS A 15 -2.69 7.36 21.53
CA CYS A 15 -3.25 6.54 22.59
C CYS A 15 -2.87 5.06 22.44
N LEU A 16 -2.94 4.51 21.22
CA LEU A 16 -2.58 3.13 20.95
C LEU A 16 -1.09 2.85 21.21
N VAL A 17 -0.20 3.71 20.71
CA VAL A 17 1.26 3.55 20.86
C VAL A 17 1.73 3.81 22.28
N CYS A 18 1.03 4.68 23.02
CA CYS A 18 1.37 4.96 24.41
C CYS A 18 0.78 3.94 25.41
N ALA A 19 -0.19 3.10 25.01
CA ALA A 19 -0.83 2.12 25.88
C ALA A 19 0.15 1.17 26.61
N PRO A 20 1.23 0.67 25.98
CA PRO A 20 2.23 -0.15 26.66
C PRO A 20 2.93 0.55 27.83
N PHE A 21 3.09 1.88 27.79
CA PHE A 21 3.70 2.63 28.91
C PHE A 21 2.82 2.68 30.15
N PHE A 22 1.51 2.46 30.00
CA PHE A 22 0.55 2.40 31.11
C PHE A 22 0.28 0.96 31.58
N GLY A 23 1.05 -0.02 31.08
CA GLY A 23 0.92 -1.43 31.46
C GLY A 23 -0.05 -2.24 30.59
N PHE A 24 -0.49 -1.71 29.44
CA PHE A 24 -1.35 -2.41 28.48
C PHE A 24 -0.55 -2.77 27.22
N GLY A 25 0.20 -3.88 27.27
CA GLY A 25 1.05 -4.35 26.17
C GLY A 25 2.52 -4.52 26.56
N ILE A 26 3.20 -5.45 25.90
CA ILE A 26 4.66 -5.60 26.02
C ILE A 26 5.39 -4.52 25.22
N TYR A 27 6.36 -3.88 25.87
CA TYR A 27 7.30 -2.99 25.19
C TYR A 27 8.76 -3.45 25.39
N TRP A 28 9.07 -3.96 26.58
CA TRP A 28 10.44 -4.26 26.99
C TRP A 28 10.53 -5.63 27.68
N ASN A 29 11.54 -6.43 27.35
CA ASN A 29 11.82 -7.69 28.06
C ASN A 29 12.70 -7.44 29.30
N ASN A 30 12.73 -8.40 30.23
CA ASN A 30 13.61 -8.43 31.41
C ASN A 30 15.09 -8.21 31.05
N SER A 31 15.51 -8.57 29.84
CA SER A 31 16.86 -8.34 29.31
C SER A 31 17.11 -6.92 28.77
N LYS A 32 16.22 -5.97 29.04
CA LYS A 32 16.25 -4.62 28.50
C LYS A 32 16.28 -4.53 26.97
N MET A 33 15.70 -5.50 26.27
CA MET A 33 15.57 -5.48 24.81
C MET A 33 14.13 -5.16 24.39
N CYS A 34 13.95 -4.44 23.29
CA CYS A 34 12.64 -4.18 22.69
C CYS A 34 11.98 -5.50 22.28
N SER A 35 10.82 -5.80 22.84
CA SER A 35 10.04 -6.99 22.48
C SER A 35 9.13 -6.68 21.29
N ARG A 36 8.96 -7.64 20.38
CA ARG A 36 7.99 -7.51 19.30
C ARG A 36 6.60 -7.73 19.89
N VAL A 37 5.60 -6.94 19.48
CA VAL A 37 4.20 -7.06 19.94
C VAL A 37 3.66 -8.48 19.76
N GLY A 38 4.12 -9.21 18.73
CA GLY A 38 3.73 -10.60 18.48
C GLY A 38 4.27 -11.62 19.49
N ASP A 39 5.28 -11.29 20.31
CA ASP A 39 5.89 -12.20 21.29
C ASP A 39 5.14 -12.22 22.64
N ALA A 40 3.98 -11.56 22.71
CA ALA A 40 3.13 -11.47 23.89
C ALA A 40 2.63 -12.86 24.34
N LYS A 41 2.84 -13.17 25.63
CA LYS A 41 2.36 -14.41 26.28
C LYS A 41 1.31 -14.18 27.35
N GLU A 42 1.34 -13.01 27.98
CA GLU A 42 0.35 -12.62 29.00
C GLU A 42 -0.96 -12.17 28.33
N SER A 43 -2.08 -12.41 29.00
CA SER A 43 -3.43 -12.18 28.45
C SER A 43 -3.68 -10.72 28.05
N LEU A 44 -3.21 -9.76 28.84
CA LEU A 44 -3.34 -8.33 28.52
C LEU A 44 -2.51 -7.93 27.29
N ASP A 45 -1.31 -8.51 27.13
CA ASP A 45 -0.42 -8.20 26.03
C ASP A 45 -0.90 -8.81 24.71
N VAL A 46 -1.52 -9.98 24.80
CA VAL A 46 -2.20 -10.63 23.66
C VAL A 46 -3.41 -9.82 23.22
N ILE A 47 -4.22 -9.32 24.16
CA ILE A 47 -5.35 -8.42 23.84
C ILE A 47 -4.82 -7.16 23.13
N TYR A 48 -3.75 -6.55 23.65
CA TYR A 48 -3.11 -5.40 23.00
C TYR A 48 -2.66 -5.73 21.57
N ALA A 49 -2.04 -6.91 21.34
CA ALA A 49 -1.64 -7.34 20.01
C ALA A 49 -2.84 -7.45 19.04
N TYR A 50 -3.98 -7.97 19.48
CA TYR A 50 -5.21 -8.03 18.67
C TYR A 50 -5.83 -6.64 18.43
N VAL A 51 -5.80 -5.74 19.41
CA VAL A 51 -6.25 -4.35 19.24
C VAL A 51 -5.37 -3.64 18.21
N TYR A 52 -4.04 -3.78 18.33
CA TYR A 52 -3.10 -3.21 17.37
C TYR A 52 -3.32 -3.76 15.95
N PHE A 53 -3.48 -5.08 15.82
CA PHE A 53 -3.77 -5.74 14.55
C PHE A 53 -5.09 -5.25 13.95
N SER A 54 -6.17 -5.21 14.73
CA SER A 54 -7.51 -4.85 14.24
C SER A 54 -7.60 -3.38 13.79
N VAL A 55 -7.00 -2.45 14.54
CA VAL A 55 -6.91 -1.04 14.15
C VAL A 55 -6.08 -0.88 12.88
N GLY A 56 -4.92 -1.57 12.81
CA GLY A 56 -4.07 -1.56 11.62
C GLY A 56 -4.79 -2.11 10.39
N LEU A 57 -5.51 -3.22 10.52
CA LEU A 57 -6.29 -3.82 9.44
C LEU A 57 -7.42 -2.90 8.98
N LEU A 58 -8.12 -2.26 9.92
CA LEU A 58 -9.17 -1.29 9.61
C LEU A 58 -8.62 -0.13 8.77
N PHE A 59 -7.47 0.44 9.15
CA PHE A 59 -6.81 1.48 8.36
C PHE A 59 -6.42 0.97 6.98
N CYS A 60 -5.91 -0.25 6.87
CA CYS A 60 -5.62 -0.84 5.56
C CYS A 60 -6.84 -0.96 4.67
N ILE A 61 -7.97 -1.43 5.21
CA ILE A 61 -9.22 -1.57 4.48
C ILE A 61 -9.74 -0.20 4.04
N VAL A 62 -9.78 0.79 4.94
CA VAL A 62 -10.29 2.14 4.64
C VAL A 62 -9.43 2.82 3.57
N ILE A 63 -8.10 2.77 3.68
CA ILE A 63 -7.19 3.37 2.70
C ILE A 63 -7.36 2.69 1.34
N THR A 64 -7.37 1.37 1.31
CA THR A 64 -7.51 0.59 0.06
C THR A 64 -8.86 0.86 -0.60
N TYR A 65 -9.95 0.78 0.16
CA TYR A 65 -11.30 1.04 -0.33
C TYR A 65 -11.42 2.45 -0.90
N SER A 66 -10.90 3.46 -0.18
CA SER A 66 -10.93 4.85 -0.63
C SER A 66 -10.14 5.03 -1.93
N ASN A 67 -8.94 4.47 -2.02
CA ASN A 67 -8.12 4.56 -3.23
C ASN A 67 -8.78 3.85 -4.43
N VAL A 68 -9.39 2.68 -4.21
CA VAL A 68 -10.12 1.94 -5.25
C VAL A 68 -11.38 2.71 -5.70
N ASP A 69 -12.15 3.27 -4.78
CA ASP A 69 -13.34 4.08 -5.10
C ASP A 69 -12.99 5.31 -5.95
N VAL A 70 -11.89 6.01 -5.61
CA VAL A 70 -11.43 7.14 -6.42
C VAL A 70 -10.98 6.66 -7.81
N ILE A 71 -10.25 5.55 -7.90
CA ILE A 71 -9.85 4.95 -9.18
C ILE A 71 -11.08 4.60 -10.03
N ILE A 72 -12.12 3.99 -9.45
CA ILE A 72 -13.35 3.63 -10.15
C ILE A 72 -14.09 4.88 -10.65
N LYS A 73 -14.20 5.92 -9.81
CA LYS A 73 -14.85 7.19 -10.19
C LYS A 73 -14.09 7.90 -11.30
N LEU A 74 -12.76 7.95 -11.23
CA LEU A 74 -11.91 8.52 -12.28
C LEU A 74 -12.01 7.72 -13.58
N SER A 75 -11.97 6.40 -13.52
CA SER A 75 -12.07 5.52 -14.69
C SER A 75 -13.44 5.59 -15.37
N THR A 76 -14.51 5.67 -14.57
CA THR A 76 -15.88 5.87 -15.07
C THR A 76 -16.03 7.23 -15.73
N ARG A 77 -15.48 8.29 -15.11
CA ARG A 77 -15.47 9.64 -15.68
C ARG A 77 -14.69 9.70 -16.99
N GLU A 78 -13.53 9.03 -17.08
CA GLU A 78 -12.72 8.93 -18.29
C GLU A 78 -13.51 8.29 -19.44
N ARG A 79 -14.21 7.17 -19.20
CA ARG A 79 -15.07 6.53 -20.21
C ARG A 79 -16.19 7.44 -20.72
N ILE A 80 -16.84 8.17 -19.81
CA ILE A 80 -17.94 9.09 -20.17
C ILE A 80 -17.41 10.32 -20.92
N SER A 81 -16.20 10.81 -20.58
CA SER A 81 -15.58 11.96 -21.25
C SER A 81 -15.06 11.61 -22.65
N HIS A 82 -14.59 10.39 -22.87
CA HIS A 82 -14.10 9.90 -24.16
C HIS A 82 -15.17 9.94 -25.27
N SER A 83 -16.46 10.00 -24.92
CA SER A 83 -17.56 10.13 -25.87
C SER A 83 -17.91 11.57 -26.24
N ARG A 84 -17.28 12.61 -25.66
CA ARG A 84 -17.71 14.01 -25.87
C ARG A 84 -16.65 15.03 -26.28
N PHE A 85 -15.36 14.91 -25.96
CA PHE A 85 -14.35 15.90 -26.38
C PHE A 85 -12.92 15.33 -26.39
N ASN A 86 -12.20 15.55 -27.50
CA ASN A 86 -10.82 15.16 -27.70
C ASN A 86 -9.82 16.03 -26.88
N GLU A 87 -8.94 15.31 -26.16
CA GLU A 87 -7.47 15.45 -26.16
C GLU A 87 -6.72 16.40 -25.19
N VAL A 88 -7.31 17.43 -24.58
CA VAL A 88 -6.45 18.43 -23.86
C VAL A 88 -6.30 18.21 -22.35
N ARG A 89 -7.07 17.31 -21.71
CA ARG A 89 -7.11 17.22 -20.23
C ARG A 89 -7.10 15.80 -19.62
N THR A 90 -6.63 14.80 -20.36
CA THR A 90 -6.73 13.38 -19.94
C THR A 90 -5.45 12.83 -19.31
N ASP A 91 -4.28 13.38 -19.65
CA ASP A 91 -2.99 12.80 -19.21
C ASP A 91 -2.70 12.98 -17.73
N ALA A 92 -3.04 14.14 -17.17
CA ALA A 92 -2.80 14.43 -15.77
C ALA A 92 -3.72 13.59 -14.86
N GLU A 93 -4.97 13.39 -15.27
CA GLU A 93 -5.94 12.56 -14.54
C GLU A 93 -5.56 11.07 -14.59
N ARG A 94 -5.07 10.59 -15.74
CA ARG A 94 -4.57 9.21 -15.89
C ARG A 94 -3.31 8.96 -15.06
N LEU A 95 -2.36 9.90 -15.06
CA LEU A 95 -1.16 9.80 -14.22
C LEU A 95 -1.53 9.79 -12.73
N PHE A 96 -2.49 10.64 -12.33
CA PHE A 96 -3.00 10.67 -10.97
C PHE A 96 -3.64 9.32 -10.54
N CYS A 97 -4.39 8.67 -11.44
CA CYS A 97 -4.97 7.35 -11.20
C CYS A 97 -3.89 6.27 -10.98
N TRP A 98 -2.87 6.22 -11.85
CA TRP A 98 -1.74 5.28 -11.71
C TRP A 98 -0.96 5.49 -10.41
N LEU A 99 -0.77 6.73 -10.00
CA LEU A 99 -0.12 7.06 -8.74
C LEU A 99 -0.93 6.55 -7.54
N MET A 100 -2.25 6.80 -7.52
CA MET A 100 -3.09 6.27 -6.44
C MET A 100 -3.12 4.75 -6.41
N LEU A 101 -3.10 4.09 -7.58
CA LEU A 101 -3.00 2.63 -7.67
C LEU A 101 -1.66 2.13 -7.11
N PHE A 102 -0.55 2.79 -7.48
CA PHE A 102 0.78 2.44 -6.98
C PHE A 102 0.89 2.65 -5.46
N LEU A 103 0.38 3.77 -4.95
CA LEU A 103 0.34 4.09 -3.52
C LEU A 103 -0.46 3.02 -2.75
N CYS A 104 -1.64 2.67 -3.26
CA CYS A 104 -2.47 1.63 -2.66
C CYS A 104 -1.79 0.26 -2.66
N ALA A 105 -1.21 -0.15 -3.80
CA ALA A 105 -0.54 -1.44 -3.94
C ALA A 105 0.71 -1.51 -3.04
N SER A 106 1.54 -0.46 -3.04
CA SER A 106 2.73 -0.38 -2.18
C SER A 106 2.34 -0.43 -0.72
N PHE A 107 1.31 0.31 -0.30
CA PHE A 107 0.86 0.31 1.08
C PHE A 107 0.40 -1.09 1.51
N VAL A 108 -0.46 -1.77 0.73
CA VAL A 108 -0.91 -3.13 1.06
C VAL A 108 0.25 -4.12 1.11
N VAL A 109 1.12 -4.12 0.10
CA VAL A 109 2.25 -5.05 0.02
C VAL A 109 3.25 -4.82 1.15
N CYS A 110 3.46 -3.58 1.59
CA CYS A 110 4.41 -3.29 2.65
C CYS A 110 3.83 -3.41 4.06
N TRP A 111 2.55 -3.11 4.24
CA TRP A 111 1.91 -3.04 5.56
C TRP A 111 1.25 -4.35 5.98
N LEU A 112 0.67 -5.08 5.03
CA LEU A 112 -0.01 -6.34 5.31
C LEU A 112 0.93 -7.43 5.86
N PRO A 113 2.17 -7.59 5.35
CA PRO A 113 3.11 -8.56 5.92
C PRO A 113 3.45 -8.28 7.38
N GLN A 114 3.52 -7.00 7.77
CA GLN A 114 3.77 -6.63 9.16
C GLN A 114 2.60 -6.98 10.07
N LEU A 115 1.36 -6.74 9.61
CA LEU A 115 0.17 -7.15 10.36
C LEU A 115 0.06 -8.68 10.46
N LEU A 116 0.36 -9.39 9.37
CA LEU A 116 0.31 -10.84 9.34
C LEU A 116 1.40 -11.48 10.22
N SER A 117 2.57 -10.85 10.35
CA SER A 117 3.63 -11.27 11.28
C SER A 117 3.15 -11.38 12.72
N ILE A 118 2.29 -10.45 13.18
CA ILE A 118 1.72 -10.46 14.53
C ILE A 118 0.82 -11.67 14.73
N LEU A 119 -0.05 -11.97 13.75
CA LEU A 119 -0.90 -13.16 13.81
C LEU A 119 -0.08 -14.45 13.76
N LEU A 120 0.89 -14.52 12.85
CA LEU A 120 1.74 -15.70 12.70
C LEU A 120 2.54 -15.98 13.98
N ALA A 121 2.98 -14.94 14.71
CA ALA A 121 3.65 -15.12 15.99
C ALA A 121 2.74 -15.74 17.07
N GLN A 122 1.43 -15.46 17.01
CA GLN A 122 0.44 -16.02 17.94
C GLN A 122 -0.04 -17.42 17.55
N PHE A 123 -0.13 -17.73 16.25
CA PHE A 123 -0.63 -19.03 15.76
C PHE A 123 0.45 -20.06 15.41
N CYS A 124 1.68 -19.65 15.09
CA CYS A 124 2.74 -20.55 14.60
C CYS A 124 3.99 -20.47 15.48
N GLN A 125 4.41 -21.61 16.03
CA GLN A 125 5.64 -21.71 16.86
C GLN A 125 6.92 -22.01 16.06
N ASN A 126 6.87 -22.01 14.72
CA ASN A 126 8.03 -22.30 13.87
C ASN A 126 9.05 -21.14 13.86
N ALA A 127 10.03 -21.21 14.77
CA ALA A 127 10.95 -20.11 15.06
C ALA A 127 11.85 -19.68 13.88
N SER A 128 12.29 -20.58 13.01
CA SER A 128 13.21 -20.26 11.91
C SER A 128 12.52 -19.54 10.75
N LEU A 129 11.36 -20.04 10.33
CA LEU A 129 10.54 -19.44 9.26
C LEU A 129 9.99 -18.08 9.70
N LEU A 130 9.51 -17.98 10.95
CA LEU A 130 8.99 -16.74 11.50
C LEU A 130 10.06 -15.63 11.54
N LYS A 131 11.31 -15.96 11.88
CA LYS A 131 12.43 -14.99 11.88
C LYS A 131 12.70 -14.41 10.49
N TRP A 132 12.75 -15.25 9.46
CA TRP A 132 12.94 -14.78 8.08
C TRP A 132 11.77 -13.95 7.59
N TYR A 133 10.54 -14.40 7.87
CA TYR A 133 9.33 -13.66 7.53
C TYR A 133 9.31 -12.27 8.19
N ASN A 134 9.61 -12.20 9.49
CA ASN A 134 9.66 -10.96 10.25
C ASN A 134 10.69 -9.98 9.69
N LYS A 135 11.89 -10.46 9.30
CA LYS A 135 12.91 -9.63 8.64
C LYS A 135 12.40 -9.03 7.33
N ILE A 136 11.73 -9.83 6.51
CA ILE A 136 11.19 -9.38 5.23
C ILE A 136 10.10 -8.33 5.48
N ALA A 137 9.17 -8.59 6.41
CA ALA A 137 8.11 -7.66 6.77
C ALA A 137 8.65 -6.32 7.27
N ASP A 138 9.65 -6.33 8.17
CA ASP A 138 10.27 -5.11 8.69
C ASP A 138 11.01 -4.33 7.59
N LEU A 139 11.71 -5.02 6.67
CA LEU A 139 12.38 -4.38 5.53
C LEU A 139 11.37 -3.69 4.60
N LEU A 140 10.26 -4.37 4.27
CA LEU A 140 9.22 -3.79 3.43
C LEU A 140 8.58 -2.56 4.07
N LEU A 141 8.38 -2.58 5.39
CA LEU A 141 7.81 -1.47 6.14
C LEU A 141 8.76 -0.25 6.12
N VAL A 142 10.05 -0.46 6.36
CA VAL A 142 11.07 0.60 6.28
C VAL A 142 11.16 1.18 4.88
N LEU A 143 11.11 0.31 3.85
CA LEU A 143 11.09 0.74 2.47
C LEU A 143 9.87 1.62 2.19
N HIS A 144 8.68 1.26 2.66
CA HIS A 144 7.46 2.06 2.47
C HIS A 144 7.58 3.46 3.06
N PHE A 145 8.01 3.58 4.33
CA PHE A 145 8.22 4.90 4.94
C PHE A 145 9.26 5.74 4.20
N SER A 146 10.27 5.08 3.63
CA SER A 146 11.28 5.76 2.81
C SER A 146 10.69 6.20 1.48
N LEU A 147 9.86 5.37 0.84
CA LEU A 147 9.25 5.63 -0.47
C LEU A 147 8.17 6.71 -0.41
N ASP A 148 7.43 6.85 0.69
CA ASP A 148 6.34 7.82 0.85
C ASP A 148 6.69 9.23 0.32
N PRO A 149 7.73 9.93 0.82
CA PRO A 149 8.11 11.25 0.31
C PRO A 149 8.52 11.22 -1.17
N TYR A 150 9.16 10.14 -1.63
CA TYR A 150 9.53 10.00 -3.05
C TYR A 150 8.32 9.82 -3.95
N LEU A 151 7.25 9.15 -3.51
CA LEU A 151 6.03 8.97 -4.30
C LEU A 151 5.31 10.31 -4.52
N TYR A 152 5.27 11.17 -3.50
CA TYR A 152 4.74 12.53 -3.64
C TYR A 152 5.62 13.44 -4.51
N VAL A 153 6.95 13.23 -4.52
CA VAL A 153 7.86 13.99 -5.40
C VAL A 153 7.84 13.46 -6.84
N LEU A 154 7.74 12.14 -7.04
CA LEU A 154 7.59 11.50 -8.34
C LEU A 154 6.33 12.00 -9.05
N GLN A 155 5.25 12.29 -8.31
CA GLN A 155 4.05 12.92 -8.83
C GLN A 155 4.33 14.27 -9.54
N ARG A 156 5.41 14.98 -9.17
CA ARG A 156 5.83 16.23 -9.81
C ARG A 156 6.84 16.05 -10.95
N TRP A 157 7.42 14.86 -11.13
CA TRP A 157 8.46 14.64 -12.13
C TRP A 157 7.89 14.40 -13.53
N LYS A 158 8.14 15.35 -14.43
CA LYS A 158 7.83 15.25 -15.88
C LYS A 158 8.43 14.02 -16.56
N LEU A 159 9.55 13.48 -16.05
CA LEU A 159 10.24 12.32 -16.61
C LEU A 159 9.46 11.02 -16.44
N VAL A 160 8.81 10.79 -15.30
CA VAL A 160 7.93 9.62 -15.08
C VAL A 160 6.70 9.70 -15.96
N ARG A 161 6.16 10.91 -16.14
CA ARG A 161 5.10 11.18 -17.12
C ARG A 161 5.55 10.80 -18.53
N SER A 162 6.79 11.12 -18.91
CA SER A 162 7.35 10.80 -20.23
C SER A 162 7.56 9.29 -20.44
N THR A 163 8.10 8.56 -19.46
CA THR A 163 8.40 7.12 -19.63
C THR A 163 7.15 6.24 -19.56
N LEU A 164 6.16 6.57 -18.73
CA LEU A 164 4.87 5.87 -18.71
C LEU A 164 4.05 6.11 -19.99
N ILE A 165 4.05 7.35 -20.52
CA ILE A 165 3.42 7.65 -21.81
C ILE A 165 4.16 6.93 -22.94
N TRP A 166 5.50 6.90 -22.92
CA TRP A 166 6.30 6.19 -23.91
C TRP A 166 6.08 4.67 -23.88
N SER A 167 5.96 4.07 -22.69
CA SER A 167 5.60 2.65 -22.50
C SER A 167 4.20 2.32 -23.02
N LYS A 168 3.26 3.26 -22.94
CA LYS A 168 1.92 3.09 -23.51
C LYS A 168 1.93 3.23 -25.04
N TYR A 169 2.63 4.24 -25.57
CA TYR A 169 2.81 4.44 -27.02
C TYR A 169 3.48 3.24 -27.70
N THR A 170 4.50 2.65 -27.07
CA THR A 170 5.14 1.43 -27.60
C THR A 170 4.22 0.21 -27.55
N ARG A 171 3.40 0.07 -26.50
CA ARG A 171 2.44 -1.05 -26.38
C ARG A 171 1.30 -0.95 -27.39
N ASP A 172 0.74 0.24 -27.58
CA ASP A 172 -0.35 0.49 -28.53
C ASP A 172 0.16 0.39 -29.98
N ASN A 173 1.39 0.83 -30.28
CA ASN A 173 2.03 0.62 -31.59
C ASN A 173 2.40 -0.84 -31.84
N MET A 174 2.88 -1.59 -30.85
CA MET A 174 3.13 -3.03 -31.04
C MET A 174 1.84 -3.82 -31.29
N ALA A 175 0.73 -3.45 -30.64
CA ALA A 175 -0.58 -4.04 -30.90
C ALA A 175 -1.10 -3.69 -32.32
N GLY A 176 -0.89 -2.46 -32.78
CA GLY A 176 -1.22 -2.04 -34.15
C GLY A 176 -0.36 -2.72 -35.22
N VAL A 177 0.93 -2.92 -34.96
CA VAL A 177 1.84 -3.65 -35.86
C VAL A 177 1.49 -5.14 -35.92
N MET A 178 1.04 -5.75 -34.82
CA MET A 178 0.57 -7.15 -34.81
C MET A 178 -0.73 -7.35 -35.61
N GLN A 179 -1.58 -6.31 -35.73
CA GLN A 179 -2.79 -6.37 -36.58
C GLN A 179 -2.51 -6.15 -38.07
N LEU A 180 -1.36 -5.58 -38.44
CA LEU A 180 -0.95 -5.34 -39.83
C LEU A 180 -0.26 -6.54 -40.50
N CYS A 181 0.01 -7.63 -39.78
CA CYS A 181 0.50 -8.88 -40.35
C CYS A 181 -0.45 -10.07 -40.10
N PRO A 182 -1.59 -10.20 -40.82
CA PRO A 182 -2.38 -11.42 -40.78
C PRO A 182 -1.88 -12.51 -41.73
N ASN A 183 -1.01 -12.21 -42.70
CA ASN A 183 -0.65 -13.15 -43.78
C ASN A 183 0.86 -13.25 -43.98
N ALA A 184 1.51 -14.07 -43.17
CA ALA A 184 2.77 -14.72 -43.52
C ALA A 184 2.66 -16.23 -43.26
N GLN A 185 1.60 -16.84 -43.79
CA GLN A 185 1.47 -18.28 -43.90
C GLN A 185 0.73 -18.61 -45.20
N SER A 186 1.39 -19.43 -46.03
CA SER A 186 0.91 -20.06 -47.27
C SER A 186 1.21 -19.34 -48.59
N SER A 187 2.36 -19.67 -49.19
CA SER A 187 2.45 -20.08 -50.60
C SER A 187 3.85 -20.61 -50.97
N VAL A 188 3.92 -21.95 -51.11
CA VAL A 188 4.90 -22.80 -51.84
C VAL A 188 6.37 -22.68 -51.46
#